data_AF-A0A0N4TAF9-F1
#
_entry.id   AF-A0A0N4TAF9-F1
#
_cell.length_a   1.000
_cell.length_b   1.000
_cell.length_c   1.000
_cell.angle_alpha   90.00
_cell.angle_beta   90.00
_cell.angle_gamma   90.00
#
_symmetry.space_group_name_H-M   'P 1'
#
loop_
_entity.id
_entity.type
_entity.pdbx_description
1 polymer ?
#
loop_
_entity_poly.entity_id
_entity_poly.type
_entity_poly.pdbx_seq_one_letter_code
_entity_poly.pdbx_strand_id
1 'polypeptide(L)'
;MAQAYEFALDKIGLDMHSYSIYSDYLSFLKSAPTVGQYAENQRISAVRKVYQRGVVTPMVNIEQLWAEYCAYEKVKVKEFLCVIQ
;
A
#
# COMPACT_ATOMS: atom_id res chain seq x y z
N MET A 1 14.11 -7.64 -5.15
CA MET A 1 13.75 -6.33 -4.55
C MET A 1 12.42 -6.41 -3.80
N ALA A 2 11.29 -6.68 -4.45
CA ALA A 2 9.98 -6.80 -3.76
C ALA A 2 9.96 -7.82 -2.59
N GLN A 3 10.55 -9.00 -2.77
CA GLN A 3 10.63 -10.03 -1.73
C GLN A 3 11.40 -9.59 -0.48
N ALA A 4 12.40 -8.69 -0.61
CA ALA A 4 13.16 -8.18 0.52
C ALA A 4 12.29 -7.25 1.39
N TYR A 5 11.45 -6.42 0.75
CA TYR A 5 10.47 -5.60 1.46
C TYR A 5 9.41 -6.47 2.14
N GLU A 6 8.90 -7.52 1.48
CA GLU A 6 7.96 -8.43 2.12
C GLU A 6 8.55 -9.14 3.34
N PHE A 7 9.82 -9.56 3.28
CA PHE A 7 10.52 -10.14 4.41
C PHE A 7 10.73 -9.12 5.55
N ALA A 8 11.09 -7.88 5.22
CA ALA A 8 11.23 -6.81 6.21
C ALA A 8 9.89 -6.50 6.91
N LEU A 9 8.79 -6.44 6.15
CA LEU A 9 7.44 -6.24 6.70
C LEU A 9 6.98 -7.42 7.56
N ASP A 10 7.45 -8.64 7.28
CA ASP A 10 7.12 -9.80 8.09
C ASP A 10 7.81 -9.81 9.46
N LYS A 11 9.01 -9.24 9.53
CA LYS A 11 9.83 -9.21 10.77
C LYS A 11 9.69 -7.93 11.57
N ILE A 12 9.59 -6.78 10.89
CA ILE A 12 9.67 -5.44 11.49
C ILE A 12 8.35 -4.67 11.25
N GLY A 13 7.42 -5.20 10.46
CA GLY A 13 6.18 -4.49 10.12
C GLY A 13 5.19 -4.29 11.27
N LEU A 14 5.44 -4.88 12.45
CA LEU A 14 4.67 -4.68 13.70
C LEU A 14 5.27 -3.59 14.60
N ASP A 15 6.43 -3.04 14.22
CA ASP A 15 7.07 -1.98 14.99
C ASP A 15 6.32 -0.65 14.85
N MET A 16 6.29 0.13 15.92
CA MET A 16 5.59 1.41 15.98
C MET A 16 6.11 2.43 14.94
N HIS A 17 7.40 2.35 14.57
CA HIS A 17 8.05 3.23 13.59
C HIS A 17 8.20 2.61 12.19
N SER A 18 7.52 1.48 11.92
CA SER A 18 7.62 0.78 10.62
C SER A 18 6.96 1.51 9.45
N TYR A 19 6.28 2.64 9.68
CA TYR A 19 5.60 3.46 8.67
C TYR A 19 6.49 3.82 7.47
N SER A 20 7.76 4.18 7.70
CA SER A 20 8.70 4.53 6.63
C SER A 20 8.92 3.38 5.64
N ILE A 21 8.99 2.14 6.13
CA ILE A 21 9.18 0.94 5.30
C ILE A 21 7.96 0.70 4.41
N TYR A 22 6.75 0.88 4.96
CA TYR A 22 5.51 0.79 4.17
C TYR A 22 5.47 1.86 3.07
N SER A 23 5.83 3.11 3.40
CA SER A 23 5.85 4.22 2.45
C SER A 23 6.86 4.00 1.31
N ASP A 24 8.08 3.57 1.65
CA ASP A 24 9.12 3.24 0.67
C ASP A 24 8.69 2.09 -0.25
N TYR A 25 8.08 1.05 0.32
CA TYR A 25 7.58 -0.07 -0.47
C TYR A 25 6.45 0.34 -1.41
N LEU A 26 5.54 1.21 -0.97
CA LEU A 26 4.48 1.76 -1.79
C LEU A 26 5.03 2.62 -2.93
N SER A 27 6.03 3.46 -2.68
CA SER A 27 6.72 4.23 -3.71
C SER A 27 7.40 3.32 -4.74
N PHE A 28 8.05 2.25 -4.29
CA PHE A 28 8.67 1.25 -5.18
C PHE A 28 7.65 0.57 -6.09
N LEU A 29 6.48 0.18 -5.55
CA LEU A 29 5.40 -0.42 -6.35
C LEU A 29 4.80 0.57 -7.35
N LYS A 30 4.69 1.84 -6.99
CA LYS A 30 4.21 2.92 -7.88
C LYS A 30 5.22 3.24 -8.99
N SER A 31 6.53 3.19 -8.71
CA SER A 31 7.59 3.50 -9.68
C SER A 31 7.87 2.37 -10.68
N ALA A 32 7.48 1.13 -10.36
CA ALA A 32 7.70 -0.02 -11.24
C ALA A 32 7.00 0.20 -12.59
N PRO A 33 7.71 0.22 -13.74
CA PRO A 33 7.09 0.50 -15.05
C PRO A 33 6.08 -0.60 -15.42
N THR A 34 4.87 -0.21 -15.79
CA THR A 34 3.84 -1.14 -16.29
C THR A 34 3.48 -0.76 -17.71
N VAL A 35 3.68 -1.68 -18.65
CA VAL A 35 3.26 -1.51 -20.04
C VAL A 35 2.02 -2.38 -20.25
N GLY A 36 0.86 -1.76 -20.49
CA GLY A 36 -0.40 -2.43 -20.75
C GLY A 36 -1.38 -2.49 -19.56
N GLN A 37 -2.67 -2.61 -19.87
CA GLN A 37 -3.78 -2.62 -18.89
C GLN A 37 -3.65 -3.74 -17.85
N TYR A 38 -3.20 -4.93 -18.25
CA TYR A 38 -3.07 -6.08 -17.34
C TYR A 38 -1.99 -5.84 -16.27
N ALA A 39 -0.84 -5.30 -16.67
CA ALA A 39 0.25 -4.96 -15.75
C ALA A 39 -0.17 -3.84 -14.78
N GLU A 40 -0.98 -2.87 -15.24
CA GLU A 40 -1.52 -1.83 -14.37
C GLU A 40 -2.48 -2.41 -13.31
N ASN A 41 -3.37 -3.33 -13.69
CA ASN A 41 -4.27 -4.01 -12.74
C ASN A 41 -3.52 -4.84 -11.70
N GLN A 42 -2.42 -5.49 -12.10
CA GLN A 42 -1.56 -6.23 -11.19
C GLN A 42 -0.86 -5.30 -10.18
N ARG A 43 -0.39 -4.13 -10.64
CA ARG A 43 0.16 -3.10 -9.75
C ARG A 43 -0.88 -2.60 -8.75
N ILE A 44 -2.09 -2.28 -9.22
CA ILE A 44 -3.17 -1.81 -8.35
C ILE A 44 -3.48 -2.84 -7.25
N SER A 45 -3.55 -4.12 -7.63
CA SER A 45 -3.82 -5.22 -6.69
C SER A 45 -2.69 -5.39 -5.66
N ALA A 46 -1.42 -5.28 -6.09
CA ALA A 46 -0.26 -5.35 -5.20
C ALA A 46 -0.23 -4.19 -4.20
N VAL A 47 -0.42 -2.95 -4.69
CA VAL A 47 -0.47 -1.73 -3.85
C VAL A 47 -1.61 -1.83 -2.83
N ARG A 48 -2.79 -2.30 -3.23
CA ARG A 48 -3.93 -2.50 -2.33
C ARG A 48 -3.61 -3.48 -1.20
N LYS A 49 -2.96 -4.60 -1.51
CA LYS A 49 -2.58 -5.61 -0.52
C LYS A 49 -1.66 -5.03 0.57
N VAL A 50 -0.74 -4.14 0.20
CA VAL A 50 0.19 -3.49 1.14
C VAL A 50 -0.55 -2.48 2.02
N TYR A 51 -1.40 -1.62 1.45
CA TYR A 51 -2.19 -0.67 2.22
C TYR A 51 -3.12 -1.39 3.22
N GLN A 52 -3.79 -2.45 2.81
CA GLN A 52 -4.66 -3.24 3.69
C GLN A 52 -3.89 -3.83 4.88
N ARG A 53 -2.67 -4.35 4.64
CA ARG A 53 -1.80 -4.85 5.73
C ARG A 53 -1.37 -3.74 6.68
N GLY A 54 -1.02 -2.57 6.16
CA GLY A 54 -0.59 -1.42 6.95
C GLY A 54 -1.70 -0.83 7.82
N VAL A 55 -2.92 -0.72 7.32
CA VAL A 55 -4.07 -0.13 8.04
C VAL A 55 -4.55 -1.01 9.22
N VAL A 56 -4.28 -2.31 9.18
CA VAL A 56 -4.59 -3.23 10.30
C VAL A 56 -3.52 -3.18 11.40
N THR A 57 -2.32 -2.70 11.08
CA THR A 57 -1.19 -2.69 12.01
C THR A 57 -1.14 -1.38 12.79
N PRO A 58 -1.21 -1.39 14.14
CA PRO A 58 -1.18 -0.16 14.92
C PRO A 58 0.20 0.51 14.84
N MET A 59 0.26 1.64 14.13
CA MET A 59 1.48 2.45 13.90
C MET A 59 1.20 3.94 14.17
N VAL A 60 2.25 4.74 14.44
CA VAL A 60 2.10 6.19 14.78
C VAL A 60 1.44 6.99 13.65
N ASN A 61 1.74 6.67 12.39
CA ASN A 61 1.31 7.44 11.22
C ASN A 61 0.21 6.73 10.42
N ILE A 62 -0.65 5.96 11.11
CA ILE A 62 -1.67 5.16 10.44
C ILE A 62 -2.73 6.02 9.73
N GLU A 63 -3.09 7.18 10.28
CA GLU A 63 -4.04 8.12 9.67
C GLU A 63 -3.52 8.68 8.34
N GLN A 64 -2.22 8.97 8.27
CA GLN A 64 -1.58 9.44 7.04
C GLN A 64 -1.58 8.35 5.96
N LEU A 65 -1.25 7.11 6.34
CA LEU A 65 -1.33 5.96 5.44
C LEU A 65 -2.75 5.75 4.91
N TRP A 66 -3.75 5.88 5.78
CA TRP A 66 -5.17 5.78 5.42
C TRP A 66 -5.61 6.89 4.47
N ALA A 67 -5.23 8.15 4.73
CA ALA A 67 -5.55 9.28 3.86
C ALA A 67 -4.98 9.09 2.45
N GLU A 68 -3.73 8.63 2.34
CA GLU A 68 -3.11 8.30 1.05
C GLU A 68 -3.82 7.14 0.34
N TYR A 69 -4.24 6.12 1.08
CA TYR A 69 -5.00 4.99 0.52
C TYR A 69 -6.35 5.45 -0.05
N CYS A 70 -7.11 6.25 0.71
CA CYS A 70 -8.37 6.82 0.24
C CYS A 70 -8.19 7.69 -1.00
N ALA A 71 -7.12 8.51 -1.05
CA ALA A 71 -6.80 9.31 -2.23
C ALA A 71 -6.46 8.42 -3.44
N TYR A 72 -5.71 7.33 -3.22
CA TYR A 72 -5.35 6.38 -4.27
C TYR A 72 -6.58 5.66 -4.86
N GLU A 73 -7.50 5.20 -4.03
CA GLU A 73 -8.73 4.55 -4.50
C GLU A 73 -9.64 5.52 -5.26
N LYS A 74 -9.81 6.77 -4.80
CA LYS A 74 -10.58 7.80 -5.52
C LYS A 74 -10.10 8.04 -6.95
N VAL A 75 -8.79 7.95 -7.19
CA VAL A 75 -8.19 8.20 -8.51
C VAL A 75 -8.33 6.99 -9.44
N LYS A 76 -8.19 5.77 -8.91
CA LYS A 76 -8.08 4.54 -9.72
C LYS A 76 -9.35 3.70 -9.78
N VAL A 77 -10.24 3.83 -8.80
CA VAL A 77 -11.46 3.03 -8.67
C VAL A 77 -12.62 4.00 -8.47
N LYS A 78 -13.31 4.33 -9.57
CA LYS A 78 -14.48 5.22 -9.53
C LYS A 78 -15.73 4.59 -8.90
N GLU A 79 -15.70 3.31 -8.58
CA GLU A 79 -16.91 2.63 -8.13
C GLU A 79 -16.55 1.56 -7.10
N PHE A 80 -17.24 1.65 -5.96
CA PHE A 80 -17.25 0.77 -4.81
C PHE A 80 -16.10 0.93 -3.80
N LEU A 81 -16.50 1.16 -2.55
CA LEU A 81 -15.71 0.96 -1.32
C LEU A 81 -15.02 2.15 -0.62
N CYS A 82 -15.74 3.27 -0.47
CA CYS A 82 -15.83 3.89 0.86
C CYS A 82 -16.72 3.04 1.81
N VAL A 83 -16.67 1.70 1.75
CA VAL A 83 -17.70 0.79 2.31
C VAL A 83 -17.43 0.41 3.78
N ILE A 84 -16.60 1.18 4.47
CA ILE A 84 -16.68 1.25 5.94
C ILE A 84 -16.78 2.72 6.37
N GLN A 85 -17.66 3.48 5.71
CA GLN A 85 -18.26 4.67 6.29
C GLN A 85 -19.73 4.76 5.88
#